data_AF-A0A3N5CT56-F1
#
_entry.id   AF-A0A3N5CT56-F1
#
_cell.length_a   1.000
_cell.length_b   1.000
_cell.length_c   1.000
_cell.angle_alpha   90.00
_cell.angle_beta   90.00
_cell.angle_gamma   90.00
#
_symmetry.space_group_name_H-M   'P 1'
#
loop_
_entity.id
_entity.type
_entity.pdbx_description
1 polymer ?
#
loop_
_entity_poly.entity_id
_entity_poly.type
_entity_poly.pdbx_seq_one_letter_code
_entity_poly.pdbx_strand_id
1 'polypeptide(L)'
;MKAIRIVAALTVAAFAPLVALQAMGNSGVPSPAVAWNGFNVAKLALTRLNLAAGAQGAASPVTVAAKPTQATSPQPALDGFKVRPPGMALAHAAYAKEPLASDAAFLFTVDAMDRGDTARANRLLALTGDLDKRNSYTGLLQIQAALERDDLNEAFAVIDRIAVVKPSFVPAMVASIAPLLSNPGMARELAVAFERDPVWANDFWLLSSRVPTALEGLLALRRLTDTGVTEASDSGLLTAAVRQKRFADALAIWRGLPGNGDNDLAYIDSEEYAPVGWQFEKGGRKTMAKLLSGGYRVFAASNSTGEIGRQLLDLRPGTYRLVVDGDADTVSRMQATLQCADAEQADRWRDTGEALEFTVSDTACSVYWLKIGVNTWEDRSDLDGNLTRLSFTKIN
;
A
#
# COMPACT_ATOMS: atom_id res chain seq x y z
N MET A 1 -58.18 13.95 -45.38
CA MET A 1 -57.27 14.96 -44.76
C MET A 1 -57.39 15.10 -43.24
N LYS A 2 -58.59 15.08 -42.61
CA LYS A 2 -58.71 15.21 -41.13
C LYS A 2 -58.05 14.07 -40.33
N ALA A 3 -58.17 12.82 -40.78
CA ALA A 3 -57.58 11.66 -40.08
C ALA A 3 -56.04 11.71 -40.00
N ILE A 4 -55.37 12.13 -41.08
CA ILE A 4 -53.91 12.27 -41.13
C ILE A 4 -53.40 13.33 -40.13
N ARG A 5 -54.15 14.43 -39.96
CA ARG A 5 -53.80 15.48 -38.98
C ARG A 5 -53.96 15.00 -37.53
N ILE A 6 -54.95 14.16 -37.25
CA ILE A 6 -55.16 13.60 -35.91
C ILE A 6 -54.05 12.60 -35.56
N VAL A 7 -53.68 11.72 -36.49
CA VAL A 7 -52.59 10.75 -36.29
C VAL A 7 -51.24 11.47 -36.10
N ALA A 8 -50.94 12.49 -36.91
CA ALA A 8 -49.74 13.30 -36.73
C ALA A 8 -49.70 14.03 -35.39
N ALA A 9 -50.81 14.63 -34.95
CA ALA A 9 -50.89 15.32 -33.66
C ALA A 9 -50.69 14.36 -32.46
N LEU A 10 -51.28 13.16 -32.52
CA LEU A 10 -51.11 12.14 -31.49
C LEU A 10 -49.67 11.60 -31.45
N THR A 11 -49.02 11.47 -32.61
CA THR A 11 -47.62 11.02 -32.70
C THR A 11 -46.69 12.07 -32.09
N VAL A 12 -46.88 13.36 -32.42
CA VAL A 12 -46.10 14.45 -31.81
C VAL A 12 -46.33 14.52 -30.29
N ALA A 13 -47.56 14.37 -29.83
CA ALA A 13 -47.88 14.37 -28.40
C ALA A 13 -47.25 13.17 -27.64
N ALA A 14 -47.17 11.99 -28.28
CA ALA A 14 -46.55 10.80 -27.70
C ALA A 14 -45.01 10.92 -27.60
N PHE A 15 -44.36 11.60 -28.54
CA PHE A 15 -42.90 11.79 -28.53
C PHE A 15 -42.44 13.07 -27.82
N ALA A 16 -43.32 14.04 -27.58
CA ALA A 16 -42.99 15.29 -26.88
C ALA A 16 -42.33 15.09 -25.50
N PRO A 17 -42.75 14.13 -24.64
CA PRO A 17 -42.08 13.89 -23.35
C PRO A 17 -40.66 13.35 -23.53
N LEU A 18 -40.45 12.48 -24.52
CA LEU A 18 -39.15 11.90 -24.84
C LEU A 18 -38.18 12.96 -25.39
N VAL A 19 -38.64 13.79 -26.33
CA VAL A 19 -37.85 14.91 -26.87
C VAL A 19 -37.57 15.95 -25.78
N ALA A 20 -38.53 16.23 -24.89
CA ALA A 20 -38.32 17.13 -23.75
C ALA A 20 -37.29 16.57 -22.76
N LEU A 21 -37.35 15.27 -22.42
CA LEU A 21 -36.36 14.61 -21.56
C LEU A 21 -34.97 14.59 -22.19
N GLN A 22 -34.87 14.35 -23.50
CA GLN A 22 -33.60 14.33 -24.22
C GLN A 22 -33.02 15.74 -24.40
N ALA A 23 -33.84 16.75 -24.66
CA ALA A 23 -33.45 18.16 -24.65
C ALA A 23 -33.04 18.64 -23.25
N MET A 24 -33.67 18.13 -22.18
CA MET A 24 -33.25 18.37 -20.80
C MET A 24 -31.90 17.72 -20.48
N GLY A 25 -31.69 16.48 -20.93
CA GLY A 25 -30.39 15.79 -20.80
C GLY A 25 -29.24 16.55 -21.47
N ASN A 26 -29.51 17.17 -22.62
CA ASN A 26 -28.51 17.94 -23.38
C ASN A 26 -28.37 19.40 -22.93
N SER A 27 -29.41 20.01 -22.36
CA SER A 27 -29.36 21.43 -21.92
C SER A 27 -28.58 21.64 -20.62
N GLY A 28 -28.26 20.54 -19.90
CA GLY A 28 -27.62 20.62 -18.59
C GLY A 28 -28.52 21.21 -17.50
N VAL A 29 -29.82 21.36 -17.78
CA VAL A 29 -30.85 21.81 -16.84
C VAL A 29 -31.42 20.56 -16.14
N PRO A 30 -31.37 20.47 -14.80
CA PRO A 30 -31.92 19.31 -14.09
C PRO A 30 -33.41 19.17 -14.38
N SER A 31 -33.88 17.92 -14.47
CA SER A 31 -35.32 17.68 -14.54
C SER A 31 -36.02 18.27 -13.30
N PRO A 32 -37.29 18.70 -13.39
CA PRO A 32 -38.03 19.25 -12.26
C PRO A 32 -38.03 18.33 -11.03
N ALA A 33 -38.02 17.01 -11.25
CA ALA A 33 -37.93 16.00 -10.20
C ALA A 33 -36.57 16.02 -9.47
N VAL A 34 -35.47 16.25 -10.19
CA VAL A 34 -34.12 16.40 -9.61
C VAL A 34 -33.98 17.76 -8.90
N ALA A 35 -34.64 18.80 -9.42
CA ALA A 35 -34.60 20.15 -8.87
C ALA A 35 -35.45 20.36 -7.60
N TRP A 36 -36.29 19.40 -7.21
CA TRP A 36 -37.14 19.51 -6.02
C TRP A 36 -36.35 19.38 -4.71
N ASN A 37 -35.26 18.61 -4.72
CA ASN A 37 -34.42 18.36 -3.54
C ASN A 37 -33.11 19.14 -3.63
N GLY A 38 -32.84 20.02 -2.64
CA GLY A 38 -31.62 20.82 -2.57
C GLY A 38 -30.33 19.99 -2.58
N PHE A 39 -30.31 18.80 -1.97
CA PHE A 39 -29.15 17.89 -2.01
C PHE A 39 -28.82 17.41 -3.44
N ASN A 40 -29.83 17.14 -4.27
CA ASN A 40 -29.61 16.72 -5.65
C ASN A 40 -29.09 17.87 -6.51
N VAL A 41 -29.61 19.09 -6.29
CA VAL A 41 -29.10 20.30 -6.94
C VAL A 41 -27.66 20.58 -6.52
N ALA A 42 -27.31 20.36 -5.24
CA ALA A 42 -25.94 20.50 -4.74
C ALA A 42 -24.98 19.49 -5.40
N LYS A 43 -25.39 18.23 -5.52
CA LYS A 43 -24.62 17.22 -6.28
C LYS A 43 -24.41 17.62 -7.73
N LEU A 44 -25.43 18.18 -8.40
CA LEU A 44 -25.29 18.69 -9.75
C LEU A 44 -24.37 19.91 -9.83
N ALA A 45 -24.41 20.79 -8.82
CA ALA A 45 -23.45 21.90 -8.73
C ALA A 45 -22.02 21.35 -8.60
N LEU A 46 -21.82 20.30 -7.80
CA LEU A 46 -20.53 19.67 -7.58
C LEU A 46 -19.97 19.01 -8.86
N THR A 47 -20.80 18.48 -9.77
CA THR A 47 -20.32 17.98 -11.07
C THR A 47 -19.76 19.08 -11.98
N ARG A 48 -19.97 20.35 -11.63
CA ARG A 48 -19.36 21.52 -12.31
C ARG A 48 -18.00 21.89 -11.73
N LEU A 49 -17.56 21.23 -10.67
CA LEU A 49 -16.22 21.36 -10.15
C LEU A 49 -15.23 20.77 -11.16
N ASN A 50 -14.31 21.61 -11.65
CA ASN A 50 -13.15 21.15 -12.38
C ASN A 50 -11.98 21.00 -11.41
N LEU A 51 -11.29 19.88 -11.52
CA LEU A 51 -9.91 19.76 -11.10
C LEU A 51 -9.05 20.31 -12.25
N ALA A 52 -8.26 21.35 -12.00
CA ALA A 52 -7.33 21.87 -13.00
C ALA A 52 -6.45 20.73 -13.52
N ALA A 53 -6.10 20.82 -14.81
CA ALA A 53 -5.48 19.74 -15.58
C ALA A 53 -4.17 19.19 -14.98
N GLY A 54 -3.54 19.90 -14.02
CA GLY A 54 -2.38 19.40 -13.27
C GLY A 54 -2.70 18.33 -12.20
N ALA A 55 -3.94 18.23 -11.72
CA ALA A 55 -4.31 17.27 -10.66
C ALA A 55 -4.68 15.87 -11.19
N GLN A 56 -4.94 15.72 -12.49
CA GLN A 56 -5.30 14.43 -13.10
C GLN A 56 -4.09 13.49 -13.28
N GLY A 57 -2.86 13.97 -13.04
CA GLY A 57 -1.64 13.17 -13.09
C GLY A 57 -1.33 12.38 -11.82
N ALA A 58 -1.96 12.68 -10.67
CA ALA A 58 -1.66 12.05 -9.39
C ALA A 58 -2.29 10.65 -9.19
N ALA A 59 -3.13 10.20 -10.13
CA ALA A 59 -3.74 8.86 -10.11
C ALA A 59 -3.13 7.89 -11.14
N SER A 60 -2.13 8.31 -11.91
CA SER A 60 -1.28 7.38 -12.67
C SER A 60 -0.13 6.93 -11.78
N PRO A 61 0.33 5.67 -11.84
CA PRO A 61 1.49 5.22 -11.08
C PRO A 61 2.69 6.08 -11.49
N VAL A 62 3.12 6.93 -10.57
CA VAL A 62 4.27 7.81 -10.75
C VAL A 62 5.51 6.93 -10.95
N THR A 63 6.00 6.85 -12.17
CA THR A 63 7.38 6.42 -12.45
C THR A 63 8.31 7.50 -11.92
N VAL A 64 8.71 7.36 -10.65
CA VAL A 64 9.71 8.23 -10.01
C VAL A 64 11.09 7.86 -10.54
N ALA A 65 11.48 8.43 -11.68
CA ALA A 65 12.89 8.54 -12.07
C ALA A 65 13.45 9.80 -11.41
N ALA A 66 14.13 9.64 -10.28
CA ALA A 66 14.70 10.73 -9.52
C ALA A 66 15.91 11.34 -10.24
N LYS A 67 15.89 12.66 -10.44
CA LYS A 67 17.10 13.48 -10.54
C LYS A 67 17.05 14.51 -9.41
N PRO A 68 18.08 14.61 -8.55
CA PRO A 68 18.08 15.56 -7.45
C PRO A 68 18.45 16.94 -7.99
N THR A 69 17.45 17.80 -8.17
CA THR A 69 17.66 19.24 -8.36
C THR A 69 16.90 20.01 -7.28
N GLN A 70 17.57 21.06 -6.82
CA GLN A 70 17.30 21.88 -5.63
C GLN A 70 15.84 22.32 -5.46
N ALA A 71 15.39 22.18 -4.21
CA ALA A 71 14.49 23.08 -3.47
C ALA A 71 13.57 23.99 -4.31
N THR A 72 12.62 23.37 -5.01
CA THR A 72 11.29 23.97 -5.16
C THR A 72 10.36 22.90 -4.64
N SER A 73 9.88 23.05 -3.40
CA SER A 73 8.88 22.15 -2.85
C SER A 73 7.72 22.09 -3.85
N PRO A 74 7.41 20.94 -4.46
CA PRO A 74 6.19 20.83 -5.24
C PRO A 74 5.07 20.83 -4.20
N GLN A 75 4.58 22.01 -3.84
CA GLN A 75 3.32 22.11 -3.13
C GLN A 75 2.27 21.51 -4.07
N PRO A 76 1.57 20.43 -3.70
CA PRO A 76 0.29 20.14 -4.32
C PRO A 76 -0.69 21.18 -3.78
N ALA A 77 -0.55 22.43 -4.23
CA ALA A 77 -1.58 23.41 -4.01
C ALA A 77 -2.82 22.89 -4.73
N LEU A 78 -3.94 22.73 -4.03
CA LEU A 78 -5.24 22.55 -4.68
C LEU A 78 -5.71 23.87 -5.32
N ASP A 79 -4.78 24.65 -5.90
CA ASP A 79 -4.95 25.76 -6.85
C ASP A 79 -5.75 25.35 -8.11
N GLY A 80 -6.26 24.11 -8.13
CA GLY A 80 -6.97 23.53 -9.24
C GLY A 80 -8.48 23.49 -9.12
N PHE A 81 -9.09 23.73 -7.98
CA PHE A 81 -10.56 23.67 -7.89
C PHE A 81 -11.19 24.95 -8.46
N LYS A 82 -11.90 24.80 -9.59
CA LYS A 82 -12.69 25.90 -10.18
C LYS A 82 -14.12 25.45 -10.44
N VAL A 83 -15.08 26.27 -10.03
CA VAL A 83 -16.50 26.00 -10.25
C VAL A 83 -16.91 26.55 -11.61
N ARG A 84 -17.19 25.67 -12.58
CA ARG A 84 -17.68 26.11 -13.90
C ARG A 84 -19.11 26.61 -13.83
N PRO A 85 -19.52 27.57 -14.68
CA PRO A 85 -20.93 27.88 -14.86
C PRO A 85 -21.75 26.64 -15.31
N PRO A 86 -23.01 26.50 -14.87
CA PRO A 86 -23.75 27.33 -13.92
C PRO A 86 -23.58 26.90 -12.44
N GLY A 87 -22.47 26.25 -12.08
CA GLY A 87 -22.26 25.59 -10.78
C GLY A 87 -22.54 26.46 -9.56
N MET A 88 -22.05 27.70 -9.52
CA MET A 88 -22.33 28.60 -8.39
C MET A 88 -23.81 29.00 -8.27
N ALA A 89 -24.49 29.21 -9.40
CA ALA A 89 -25.93 29.49 -9.39
C ALA A 89 -26.72 28.29 -8.86
N LEU A 90 -26.31 27.06 -9.24
CA LEU A 90 -26.88 25.83 -8.71
C LEU A 90 -26.59 25.66 -7.21
N ALA A 91 -25.38 25.98 -6.75
CA ALA A 91 -25.01 25.91 -5.34
C ALA A 91 -25.85 26.88 -4.48
N HIS A 92 -26.04 28.12 -4.93
CA HIS A 92 -26.94 29.08 -4.28
C HIS A 92 -28.38 28.58 -4.23
N ALA A 93 -28.91 28.07 -5.35
CA ALA A 93 -30.26 27.52 -5.40
C ALA A 93 -30.44 26.28 -4.50
N ALA A 94 -29.40 25.43 -4.40
CA ALA A 94 -29.39 24.27 -3.52
C ALA A 94 -29.43 24.68 -2.05
N TYR A 95 -28.52 25.58 -1.63
CA TYR A 95 -28.41 26.03 -0.24
C TYR A 95 -29.65 26.79 0.23
N ALA A 96 -30.26 27.60 -0.64
CA ALA A 96 -31.51 28.29 -0.32
C ALA A 96 -32.68 27.34 -0.07
N LYS A 97 -32.68 26.15 -0.70
CA LYS A 97 -33.69 25.11 -0.50
C LYS A 97 -33.37 24.19 0.67
N GLU A 98 -32.09 23.89 0.85
CA GLU A 98 -31.58 22.93 1.83
C GLU A 98 -30.28 23.47 2.45
N PRO A 99 -30.35 24.21 3.56
CA PRO A 99 -29.17 24.79 4.22
C PRO A 99 -28.18 23.74 4.74
N LEU A 100 -28.58 22.47 4.85
CA LEU A 100 -27.70 21.36 5.25
C LEU A 100 -26.98 20.70 4.06
N ALA A 101 -27.16 21.20 2.84
CA ALA A 101 -26.48 20.68 1.65
C ALA A 101 -24.97 21.05 1.66
N SER A 102 -24.16 20.22 2.33
CA SER A 102 -22.72 20.43 2.52
C SER A 102 -21.94 20.59 1.22
N ASP A 103 -22.35 19.91 0.15
CA ASP A 103 -21.76 20.06 -1.19
C ASP A 103 -21.89 21.50 -1.74
N ALA A 104 -23.00 22.19 -1.45
CA ALA A 104 -23.19 23.58 -1.87
C ALA A 104 -22.31 24.53 -1.04
N ALA A 105 -22.21 24.28 0.29
CA ALA A 105 -21.34 25.03 1.18
C ALA A 105 -19.86 24.88 0.80
N PHE A 106 -19.43 23.67 0.43
CA PHE A 106 -18.10 23.40 -0.12
C PHE A 106 -17.80 24.25 -1.35
N LEU A 107 -18.75 24.40 -2.28
CA LEU A 107 -18.54 25.24 -3.48
C LEU A 107 -18.40 26.73 -3.15
N PHE A 108 -19.04 27.23 -2.08
CA PHE A 108 -18.79 28.59 -1.59
C PHE A 108 -17.36 28.75 -1.06
N THR A 109 -16.81 27.72 -0.40
CA THR A 109 -15.40 27.71 0.02
C THR A 109 -14.48 27.81 -1.20
N VAL A 110 -14.71 26.98 -2.22
CA VAL A 110 -13.90 26.99 -3.47
C VAL A 110 -13.98 28.33 -4.19
N ASP A 111 -15.17 28.93 -4.33
CA ASP A 111 -15.33 30.26 -4.96
C ASP A 111 -14.62 31.36 -4.16
N ALA A 112 -14.63 31.30 -2.83
CA ALA A 112 -13.86 32.24 -2.00
C ALA A 112 -12.35 32.08 -2.21
N MET A 113 -11.85 30.84 -2.35
CA MET A 113 -10.44 30.55 -2.66
C MET A 113 -10.04 31.06 -4.05
N ASP A 114 -10.83 30.80 -5.10
CA ASP A 114 -10.53 31.26 -6.47
C ASP A 114 -10.51 32.79 -6.59
N ARG A 115 -11.23 33.50 -5.71
CA ARG A 115 -11.21 34.97 -5.61
C ARG A 115 -10.09 35.53 -4.73
N GLY A 116 -9.29 34.68 -4.08
CA GLY A 116 -8.25 35.08 -3.14
C GLY A 116 -8.78 35.63 -1.80
N ASP A 117 -10.04 35.38 -1.44
CA ASP A 117 -10.61 35.77 -0.15
C ASP A 117 -10.33 34.68 0.91
N THR A 118 -9.06 34.56 1.30
CA THR A 118 -8.57 33.51 2.23
C THR A 118 -9.31 33.53 3.57
N ALA A 119 -9.62 34.72 4.10
CA ALA A 119 -10.31 34.85 5.38
C ALA A 119 -11.74 34.27 5.31
N ARG A 120 -12.46 34.55 4.22
CA ARG A 120 -13.78 33.96 3.99
C ARG A 120 -13.70 32.47 3.69
N ALA A 121 -12.75 32.05 2.86
CA ALA A 121 -12.53 30.64 2.55
C ALA A 121 -12.30 29.81 3.82
N ASN A 122 -11.42 30.25 4.72
CA ASN A 122 -11.15 29.56 5.98
C ASN A 122 -12.38 29.47 6.88
N ARG A 123 -13.17 30.55 7.00
CA ARG A 123 -14.44 30.52 7.77
C ARG A 123 -15.44 29.54 7.17
N LEU A 124 -15.60 29.56 5.84
CA LEU A 124 -16.52 28.65 5.15
C LEU A 124 -16.06 27.20 5.23
N LEU A 125 -14.75 26.94 5.15
CA LEU A 125 -14.17 25.61 5.30
C LEU A 125 -14.44 25.03 6.69
N ALA A 126 -14.21 25.83 7.74
CA ALA A 126 -14.52 25.44 9.12
C ALA A 126 -16.02 25.12 9.29
N LEU A 127 -16.90 26.05 8.88
CA LEU A 127 -18.36 25.86 8.98
C LEU A 127 -18.85 24.63 8.20
N THR A 128 -18.30 24.41 7.00
CA THR A 128 -18.66 23.24 6.18
C THR A 128 -18.18 21.95 6.82
N GLY A 129 -16.99 21.96 7.44
CA GLY A 129 -16.46 20.81 8.18
C GLY A 129 -17.24 20.47 9.44
N ASP A 130 -17.77 21.48 10.13
CA ASP A 130 -18.66 21.32 11.29
C ASP A 130 -20.03 20.78 10.88
N LEU A 131 -20.56 21.27 9.75
CA LEU A 131 -21.84 20.85 9.20
C LEU A 131 -21.84 19.38 8.78
N ASP A 132 -20.81 18.96 8.03
CA ASP A 132 -20.72 17.60 7.51
C ASP A 132 -19.29 17.07 7.56
N LYS A 133 -19.02 16.36 8.66
CA LYS A 133 -17.77 15.66 8.91
C LYS A 133 -17.49 14.52 7.92
N ARG A 134 -18.47 14.09 7.13
CA ARG A 134 -18.36 12.99 6.15
C ARG A 134 -18.07 13.47 4.73
N ASN A 135 -18.14 14.78 4.48
CA ASN A 135 -17.82 15.32 3.16
C ASN A 135 -16.31 15.25 2.89
N SER A 136 -15.90 14.33 2.03
CA SER A 136 -14.46 14.12 1.76
C SER A 136 -13.82 15.26 0.99
N TYR A 137 -14.56 16.03 0.18
CA TYR A 137 -13.98 17.17 -0.52
C TYR A 137 -13.62 18.28 0.47
N THR A 138 -14.52 18.55 1.42
CA THR A 138 -14.23 19.43 2.55
C THR A 138 -13.05 18.93 3.37
N GLY A 139 -13.02 17.62 3.69
CA GLY A 139 -11.89 17.03 4.41
C GLY A 139 -10.55 17.17 3.67
N LEU A 140 -10.51 17.02 2.34
CA LEU A 140 -9.29 17.24 1.56
C LEU A 140 -8.78 18.69 1.66
N LEU A 141 -9.70 19.68 1.59
CA LEU A 141 -9.33 21.08 1.80
C LEU A 141 -8.88 21.35 3.25
N GLN A 142 -9.49 20.69 4.24
CA GLN A 142 -9.07 20.81 5.64
C GLN A 142 -7.65 20.25 5.85
N ILE A 143 -7.34 19.09 5.24
CA ILE A 143 -5.98 18.53 5.26
C ILE A 143 -4.99 19.52 4.67
N GLN A 144 -5.27 20.05 3.47
CA GLN A 144 -4.39 21.04 2.85
C GLN A 144 -4.19 22.28 3.73
N ALA A 145 -5.28 22.86 4.23
CA ALA A 145 -5.20 24.05 5.06
C ALA A 145 -4.40 23.80 6.35
N ALA A 146 -4.51 22.61 6.94
CA ALA A 146 -3.69 22.21 8.09
C ALA A 146 -2.20 22.07 7.71
N LEU A 147 -1.90 21.41 6.59
CA LEU A 147 -0.53 21.29 6.07
C LEU A 147 0.11 22.64 5.74
N GLU A 148 -0.65 23.61 5.22
CA GLU A 148 -0.18 24.98 4.96
C GLU A 148 0.20 25.74 6.24
N ARG A 149 -0.36 25.34 7.38
CA ARG A 149 -0.03 25.87 8.72
C ARG A 149 1.00 25.04 9.47
N ASP A 150 1.55 24.00 8.85
CA ASP A 150 2.42 22.99 9.50
C ASP A 150 1.72 22.28 10.68
N ASP A 151 0.39 22.20 10.66
CA ASP A 151 -0.42 21.51 11.68
C ASP A 151 -0.68 20.06 11.27
N LEU A 152 0.33 19.21 11.46
CA LEU A 152 0.23 17.78 11.13
C LEU A 152 -0.81 17.05 11.99
N ASN A 153 -1.03 17.49 13.23
CA ASN A 153 -2.01 16.86 14.12
C ASN A 153 -3.43 17.03 13.57
N GLU A 154 -3.79 18.26 13.17
CA GLU A 154 -5.07 18.53 12.53
C GLU A 154 -5.20 17.78 11.19
N ALA A 155 -4.14 17.78 10.37
CA ALA A 155 -4.14 17.05 9.11
C ALA A 155 -4.42 15.55 9.31
N PHE A 156 -3.73 14.89 10.25
CA PHE A 156 -3.96 13.49 10.57
C PHE A 156 -5.34 13.23 11.19
N ALA A 157 -5.86 14.15 12.01
CA ALA A 157 -7.23 14.03 12.56
C ALA A 157 -8.30 14.01 11.44
N VAL A 158 -8.10 14.83 10.41
CA VAL A 158 -8.99 14.89 9.25
C VAL A 158 -8.85 13.62 8.39
N ILE A 159 -7.62 13.15 8.20
CA ILE A 159 -7.30 11.88 7.53
C ILE A 159 -8.04 10.70 8.18
N ASP A 160 -7.95 10.54 9.51
CA ASP A 160 -8.60 9.44 10.24
C ASP A 160 -10.10 9.40 9.95
N ARG A 161 -10.73 10.57 10.02
CA ARG A 161 -12.15 10.75 9.75
C ARG A 161 -12.51 10.42 8.31
N ILE A 162 -11.71 10.85 7.33
CA ILE A 162 -11.94 10.49 5.92
C ILE A 162 -11.79 8.98 5.72
N ALA A 163 -10.76 8.36 6.31
CA ALA A 163 -10.49 6.92 6.17
C ALA A 163 -11.66 6.07 6.69
N VAL A 164 -12.31 6.48 7.78
CA VAL A 164 -13.52 5.81 8.30
C VAL A 164 -14.70 5.92 7.32
N VAL A 165 -14.90 7.08 6.70
CA VAL A 165 -16.06 7.35 5.84
C VAL A 165 -15.84 6.80 4.42
N LYS A 166 -14.61 6.81 3.92
CA LYS A 166 -14.22 6.33 2.60
C LYS A 166 -12.95 5.49 2.68
N PRO A 167 -13.04 4.23 3.12
CA PRO A 167 -11.90 3.31 3.17
C PRO A 167 -11.17 3.16 1.84
N SER A 168 -11.88 3.29 0.71
CA SER A 168 -11.29 3.21 -0.63
C SER A 168 -10.27 4.32 -0.96
N PHE A 169 -10.21 5.38 -0.16
CA PHE A 169 -9.21 6.45 -0.31
C PHE A 169 -7.87 6.14 0.37
N VAL A 170 -7.85 5.19 1.31
CA VAL A 170 -6.65 4.87 2.11
C VAL A 170 -5.44 4.55 1.24
N PRO A 171 -5.51 3.75 0.16
CA PRO A 171 -4.34 3.45 -0.65
C PRO A 171 -3.70 4.69 -1.31
N ALA A 172 -4.52 5.60 -1.86
CA ALA A 172 -4.03 6.82 -2.50
C ALA A 172 -3.42 7.79 -1.47
N MET A 173 -4.02 7.84 -0.28
CA MET A 173 -3.51 8.62 0.84
C MET A 173 -2.17 8.08 1.34
N VAL A 174 -2.06 6.77 1.59
CA VAL A 174 -0.80 6.15 2.02
C VAL A 174 0.30 6.35 0.98
N ALA A 175 -0.02 6.24 -0.31
CA ALA A 175 0.93 6.51 -1.40
C ALA A 175 1.48 7.95 -1.37
N SER A 176 0.70 8.90 -0.85
CA SER A 176 1.12 10.31 -0.71
C SER A 176 1.92 10.58 0.57
N ILE A 177 1.59 9.89 1.67
CA ILE A 177 2.24 10.07 2.98
C ILE A 177 3.56 9.30 3.07
N ALA A 178 3.62 8.07 2.55
CA ALA A 178 4.78 7.19 2.73
C ALA A 178 6.10 7.84 2.26
N PRO A 179 6.20 8.53 1.11
CA PRO A 179 7.43 9.22 0.73
C PRO A 179 7.89 10.30 1.72
N LEU A 180 6.98 10.91 2.49
CA LEU A 180 7.30 11.93 3.48
C LEU A 180 8.13 11.38 4.64
N LEU A 181 8.13 10.05 4.86
CA LEU A 181 9.00 9.40 5.85
C LEU A 181 10.49 9.55 5.55
N SER A 182 10.86 9.98 4.33
CA SER A 182 12.24 10.38 4.03
C SER A 182 12.66 11.70 4.72
N ASN A 183 11.70 12.50 5.21
CA ASN A 183 11.99 13.73 5.94
C ASN A 183 12.35 13.43 7.40
N PRO A 184 13.45 13.98 7.93
CA PRO A 184 13.81 13.85 9.33
C PRO A 184 12.66 14.33 10.25
N GLY A 185 12.28 13.51 11.23
CA GLY A 185 11.23 13.83 12.20
C GLY A 185 9.84 13.33 11.84
N MET A 186 9.54 13.06 10.56
CA MET A 186 8.20 12.59 10.14
C MET A 186 7.76 11.28 10.82
N ALA A 187 8.71 10.39 11.13
CA ALA A 187 8.43 9.17 11.88
C ALA A 187 7.86 9.45 13.29
N ARG A 188 8.28 10.53 13.96
CA ARG A 188 7.74 10.90 15.27
C ARG A 188 6.33 11.47 15.15
N GLU A 189 6.10 12.32 14.16
CA GLU A 189 4.78 12.90 13.88
C GLU A 189 3.75 11.82 13.54
N LEU A 190 4.14 10.85 12.70
CA LEU A 190 3.30 9.69 12.41
C LEU A 190 3.08 8.78 13.62
N ALA A 191 4.08 8.60 14.49
CA ALA A 191 3.91 7.84 15.73
C ALA A 191 2.83 8.47 16.63
N VAL A 192 2.82 9.79 16.79
CA VAL A 192 1.77 10.52 17.52
C VAL A 192 0.41 10.34 16.85
N ALA A 193 0.33 10.38 15.52
CA ALA A 193 -0.91 10.11 14.81
C ALA A 193 -1.45 8.69 15.09
N PHE A 194 -0.54 7.72 15.23
CA PHE A 194 -0.84 6.30 15.48
C PHE A 194 -1.28 6.02 16.92
N GLU A 195 -1.04 6.91 17.88
CA GLU A 195 -1.54 6.76 19.26
C GLU A 195 -3.08 6.71 19.32
N ARG A 196 -3.76 7.22 18.29
CA ARG A 196 -5.23 7.22 18.18
C ARG A 196 -5.81 5.95 17.56
N ASP A 197 -4.97 4.95 17.30
CA ASP A 197 -5.34 3.69 16.63
C ASP A 197 -6.15 3.91 15.33
N PRO A 198 -5.59 4.64 14.35
CA PRO A 198 -6.35 5.00 13.18
C PRO A 198 -6.64 3.78 12.31
N VAL A 199 -7.86 3.72 11.74
CA VAL A 199 -8.34 2.59 10.92
C VAL A 199 -7.47 2.26 9.70
N TRP A 200 -6.61 3.19 9.30
CA TRP A 200 -5.69 3.05 8.17
C TRP A 200 -4.26 2.64 8.57
N ALA A 201 -3.95 2.49 9.87
CA ALA A 201 -2.61 2.12 10.35
C ALA A 201 -2.12 0.81 9.74
N ASN A 202 -2.99 -0.21 9.65
CA ASN A 202 -2.59 -1.49 9.06
C ASN A 202 -2.27 -1.39 7.57
N ASP A 203 -3.15 -0.75 6.79
CA ASP A 203 -2.92 -0.50 5.38
C ASP A 203 -1.67 0.36 5.14
N PHE A 204 -1.37 1.29 6.06
CA PHE A 204 -0.15 2.08 6.00
C PHE A 204 1.08 1.19 6.00
N TRP A 205 1.23 0.28 6.97
CA TRP A 205 2.39 -0.60 7.04
C TRP A 205 2.50 -1.52 5.81
N LEU A 206 1.38 -2.10 5.39
CA LEU A 206 1.32 -3.01 4.23
C LEU A 206 1.74 -2.34 2.92
N LEU A 207 1.30 -1.10 2.70
CA LEU A 207 1.55 -0.38 1.46
C LEU A 207 2.86 0.40 1.48
N SER A 208 3.22 1.01 2.60
CA SER A 208 4.43 1.86 2.72
C SER A 208 5.73 1.06 2.59
N SER A 209 5.77 -0.20 3.02
CA SER A 209 6.92 -1.10 2.84
C SER A 209 7.31 -1.29 1.36
N ARG A 210 6.39 -1.02 0.43
CA ARG A 210 6.63 -1.10 -1.01
C ARG A 210 7.33 0.13 -1.57
N VAL A 211 7.39 1.23 -0.82
CA VAL A 211 7.97 2.52 -1.23
C VAL A 211 9.44 2.57 -0.78
N PRO A 212 10.43 2.45 -1.70
CA PRO A 212 11.83 2.30 -1.30
C PRO A 212 12.37 3.50 -0.52
N THR A 213 11.98 4.72 -0.91
CA THR A 213 12.42 5.96 -0.26
C THR A 213 11.90 6.14 1.17
N ALA A 214 10.87 5.39 1.56
CA ALA A 214 10.27 5.48 2.90
C ALA A 214 10.96 4.57 3.92
N LEU A 215 11.83 3.64 3.49
CA LEU A 215 12.33 2.56 4.33
C LEU A 215 12.98 3.06 5.62
N GLU A 216 13.87 4.05 5.55
CA GLU A 216 14.55 4.55 6.75
C GLU A 216 13.57 5.11 7.79
N GLY A 217 12.61 5.93 7.34
CA GLY A 217 11.59 6.45 8.23
C GLY A 217 10.61 5.38 8.73
N LEU A 218 10.33 4.32 7.95
CA LEU A 218 9.53 3.18 8.41
C LEU A 218 10.24 2.39 9.51
N LEU A 219 11.54 2.14 9.35
CA LEU A 219 12.35 1.48 10.38
C LEU A 219 12.40 2.33 11.65
N ALA A 220 12.47 3.65 11.53
CA ALA A 220 12.38 4.56 12.67
C ALA A 220 11.00 4.55 13.32
N LEU A 221 9.92 4.63 12.53
CA LEU A 221 8.54 4.58 13.01
C LEU A 221 8.23 3.27 13.74
N ARG A 222 8.74 2.14 13.23
CA ARG A 222 8.51 0.80 13.81
C ARG A 222 9.10 0.68 15.21
N ARG A 223 10.14 1.46 15.55
CA ARG A 223 10.73 1.53 16.90
C ARG A 223 9.91 2.40 17.87
N LEU A 224 8.99 3.21 17.35
CA LEU A 224 8.19 4.16 18.13
C LEU A 224 6.78 3.65 18.41
N THR A 225 6.24 2.75 17.58
CA THR A 225 4.87 2.25 17.72
C THR A 225 4.69 0.86 17.11
N ASP A 226 3.78 0.09 17.71
CA ASP A 226 3.26 -1.19 17.21
C ASP A 226 1.84 -1.06 16.65
N THR A 227 1.22 0.14 16.68
CA THR A 227 -0.17 0.33 16.23
C THR A 227 -0.33 -0.09 14.78
N GLY A 228 -1.33 -0.94 14.52
CA GLY A 228 -1.67 -1.44 13.18
C GLY A 228 -0.66 -2.42 12.58
N VAL A 229 0.43 -2.75 13.30
CA VAL A 229 1.41 -3.74 12.82
C VAL A 229 0.81 -5.14 12.85
N THR A 230 1.00 -5.88 11.76
CA THR A 230 0.69 -7.31 11.65
C THR A 230 1.90 -8.08 11.13
N GLU A 231 1.90 -9.40 11.28
CA GLU A 231 2.94 -10.30 10.73
C GLU A 231 3.19 -10.05 9.23
N ALA A 232 2.12 -9.89 8.44
CA ALA A 232 2.22 -9.60 7.02
C ALA A 232 2.93 -8.26 6.74
N SER A 233 2.71 -7.27 7.59
CA SER A 233 3.33 -5.95 7.46
C SER A 233 4.80 -5.95 7.92
N ASP A 234 5.13 -6.67 8.99
CA ASP A 234 6.52 -6.89 9.41
C ASP A 234 7.28 -7.68 8.33
N SER A 235 6.69 -8.73 7.75
CA SER A 235 7.27 -9.47 6.62
C SER A 235 7.55 -8.56 5.41
N GLY A 236 6.62 -7.65 5.11
CA GLY A 236 6.79 -6.61 4.09
C GLY A 236 7.97 -5.67 4.40
N LEU A 237 8.09 -5.21 5.64
CA LEU A 237 9.17 -4.34 6.09
C LEU A 237 10.53 -5.05 6.08
N LEU A 238 10.60 -6.30 6.56
CA LEU A 238 11.80 -7.15 6.51
C LEU A 238 12.27 -7.38 5.07
N THR A 239 11.32 -7.71 4.18
CA THR A 239 11.59 -7.86 2.73
C THR A 239 12.13 -6.55 2.14
N ALA A 240 11.53 -5.40 2.48
CA ALA A 240 11.97 -4.11 2.02
C ALA A 240 13.38 -3.75 2.51
N ALA A 241 13.70 -4.06 3.77
CA ALA A 241 15.01 -3.86 4.37
C ALA A 241 16.09 -4.70 3.66
N VAL A 242 15.83 -6.00 3.49
CA VAL A 242 16.72 -6.92 2.79
C VAL A 242 16.97 -6.50 1.34
N ARG A 243 15.93 -6.09 0.61
CA ARG A 243 16.07 -5.62 -0.78
C ARG A 243 17.00 -4.41 -0.92
N GLN A 244 17.11 -3.60 0.14
CA GLN A 244 18.01 -2.44 0.19
C GLN A 244 19.33 -2.76 0.93
N LYS A 245 19.68 -4.05 1.09
CA LYS A 245 20.88 -4.52 1.79
C LYS A 245 20.98 -4.02 3.25
N ARG A 246 19.85 -3.67 3.89
CA ARG A 246 19.77 -3.28 5.31
C ARG A 246 19.58 -4.50 6.22
N PHE A 247 20.49 -5.45 6.10
CA PHE A 247 20.38 -6.76 6.76
C PHE A 247 20.34 -6.66 8.29
N ALA A 248 21.20 -5.83 8.88
CA ALA A 248 21.24 -5.64 10.33
C ALA A 248 19.93 -5.06 10.88
N ASP A 249 19.29 -4.13 10.17
CA ASP A 249 18.00 -3.56 10.57
C ASP A 249 16.88 -4.59 10.46
N ALA A 250 16.88 -5.43 9.43
CA ALA A 250 15.91 -6.52 9.29
C ALA A 250 16.00 -7.49 10.47
N LEU A 251 17.21 -7.94 10.81
CA LEU A 251 17.44 -8.82 11.96
C LEU A 251 17.08 -8.15 13.29
N ALA A 252 17.36 -6.86 13.46
CA ALA A 252 17.01 -6.11 14.66
C ALA A 252 15.48 -6.02 14.86
N ILE A 253 14.72 -5.79 13.79
CA ILE A 253 13.25 -5.82 13.86
C ILE A 253 12.78 -7.21 14.27
N TRP A 254 13.25 -8.24 13.56
CA TRP A 254 12.80 -9.60 13.79
C TRP A 254 13.05 -10.07 15.23
N ARG A 255 14.21 -9.75 15.81
CA ARG A 255 14.52 -10.03 17.23
C ARG A 255 13.61 -9.30 18.22
N GLY A 256 13.11 -8.13 17.84
CA GLY A 256 12.16 -7.36 18.65
C GLY A 256 10.75 -7.97 18.66
N LEU A 257 10.46 -8.91 17.77
CA LEU A 257 9.15 -9.56 17.72
C LEU A 257 8.98 -10.56 18.87
N PRO A 258 7.76 -10.70 19.42
CA PRO A 258 7.51 -11.61 20.55
C PRO A 258 7.99 -13.03 20.28
N GLY A 259 8.80 -13.58 21.19
CA GLY A 259 9.30 -14.97 21.12
C GLY A 259 10.58 -15.18 20.31
N ASN A 260 11.12 -14.16 19.64
CA ASN A 260 12.29 -14.31 18.75
C ASN A 260 13.63 -13.83 19.36
N GLY A 261 13.61 -13.13 20.50
CA GLY A 261 14.78 -12.48 21.08
C GLY A 261 15.94 -13.42 21.45
N ASP A 262 15.65 -14.68 21.80
CA ASP A 262 16.65 -15.67 22.25
C ASP A 262 17.25 -16.52 21.11
N ASN A 263 16.77 -16.35 19.88
CA ASN A 263 17.24 -17.12 18.74
C ASN A 263 18.45 -16.45 18.09
N ASP A 264 19.62 -16.83 18.59
CA ASP A 264 20.93 -16.30 18.17
C ASP A 264 21.19 -16.45 16.66
N LEU A 265 20.64 -17.48 16.01
CA LEU A 265 20.90 -17.79 14.60
C LEU A 265 19.97 -17.09 13.62
N ALA A 266 18.87 -16.53 14.13
CA ALA A 266 17.73 -16.13 13.31
C ALA A 266 17.18 -17.26 12.40
N TYR A 267 17.30 -18.52 12.85
CA TYR A 267 16.75 -19.66 12.10
C TYR A 267 15.31 -19.95 12.54
N ILE A 268 14.38 -19.96 11.60
CA ILE A 268 12.97 -20.30 11.84
C ILE A 268 12.59 -21.47 10.93
N ASP A 269 12.00 -22.50 11.52
CA ASP A 269 11.40 -23.59 10.75
C ASP A 269 9.98 -23.20 10.29
N SER A 270 9.78 -22.04 9.66
CA SER A 270 8.48 -21.59 9.13
C SER A 270 8.67 -20.55 8.00
N GLU A 271 7.59 -20.22 7.29
CA GLU A 271 7.56 -19.12 6.30
C GLU A 271 7.24 -17.76 6.94
N GLU A 272 6.93 -17.73 8.24
CA GLU A 272 6.57 -16.53 8.96
C GLU A 272 7.76 -15.57 8.98
N TYR A 273 7.49 -14.27 8.79
CA TYR A 273 8.54 -13.24 8.78
C TYR A 273 9.63 -13.44 7.73
N ALA A 274 9.32 -14.09 6.59
CA ALA A 274 10.22 -14.12 5.44
C ALA A 274 10.69 -12.69 5.08
N PRO A 275 11.99 -12.48 4.78
CA PRO A 275 13.02 -13.48 4.49
C PRO A 275 13.85 -13.97 5.70
N VAL A 276 13.50 -13.59 6.93
CA VAL A 276 14.14 -14.17 8.13
C VAL A 276 13.58 -15.57 8.41
N GLY A 277 12.30 -15.81 8.13
CA GLY A 277 11.79 -17.16 7.87
C GLY A 277 12.06 -17.61 6.44
N TRP A 278 11.63 -18.84 6.11
CA TRP A 278 11.77 -19.41 4.78
C TRP A 278 10.96 -18.63 3.73
N GLN A 279 11.65 -18.22 2.67
CA GLN A 279 11.04 -17.76 1.42
C GLN A 279 11.15 -18.88 0.39
N PHE A 280 10.07 -19.63 0.19
CA PHE A 280 10.00 -20.69 -0.83
C PHE A 280 9.48 -20.19 -2.18
N GLU A 281 9.88 -20.90 -3.24
CA GLU A 281 9.30 -20.75 -4.57
C GLU A 281 7.86 -21.30 -4.58
N LYS A 282 6.89 -20.47 -4.99
CA LYS A 282 5.45 -20.78 -4.95
C LYS A 282 4.83 -21.07 -6.31
N GLY A 283 5.63 -21.27 -7.36
CA GLY A 283 5.11 -21.64 -8.68
C GLY A 283 6.18 -21.98 -9.72
N GLY A 284 5.73 -22.47 -10.88
CA GLY A 284 6.60 -22.80 -12.01
C GLY A 284 7.11 -24.24 -11.99
N ARG A 285 8.39 -24.44 -12.32
CA ARG A 285 9.02 -25.77 -12.45
C ARG A 285 9.58 -26.31 -11.13
N LYS A 286 9.53 -25.53 -10.05
CA LYS A 286 9.99 -25.91 -8.72
C LYS A 286 9.09 -25.26 -7.68
N THR A 287 8.68 -26.00 -6.68
CA THR A 287 7.94 -25.46 -5.54
C THR A 287 8.36 -26.16 -4.26
N MET A 288 8.28 -25.43 -3.17
CA MET A 288 8.37 -26.00 -1.83
C MET A 288 7.32 -25.33 -0.95
N ALA A 289 6.62 -26.12 -0.15
CA ALA A 289 5.59 -25.60 0.73
C ALA A 289 5.58 -26.38 2.04
N LYS A 290 5.41 -25.68 3.15
CA LYS A 290 5.24 -26.32 4.45
C LYS A 290 3.88 -27.01 4.52
N LEU A 291 3.86 -28.25 5.02
CA LEU A 291 2.62 -29.01 5.20
C LEU A 291 1.98 -28.70 6.57
N LEU A 292 0.65 -28.73 6.65
CA LEU A 292 -0.09 -28.57 7.91
C LEU A 292 0.27 -29.66 8.94
N SER A 293 0.64 -30.86 8.47
CA SER A 293 1.10 -31.98 9.30
C SER A 293 2.52 -31.81 9.84
N GLY A 294 3.21 -30.72 9.49
CA GLY A 294 4.66 -30.60 9.63
C GLY A 294 5.41 -31.17 8.42
N GLY A 295 6.67 -30.79 8.30
CA GLY A 295 7.49 -31.09 7.13
C GLY A 295 7.15 -30.22 5.91
N TYR A 296 7.67 -30.62 4.76
CA TYR A 296 7.61 -29.86 3.51
C TYR A 296 7.29 -30.78 2.34
N ARG A 297 6.46 -30.33 1.41
CA ARG A 297 6.36 -30.95 0.09
C ARG A 297 7.30 -30.24 -0.86
N VAL A 298 8.05 -31.02 -1.62
CA VAL A 298 8.99 -30.56 -2.64
C VAL A 298 8.53 -31.08 -3.98
N PHE A 299 8.39 -30.18 -4.94
CA PHE A 299 8.17 -30.54 -6.33
C PHE A 299 9.23 -29.87 -7.21
N ALA A 300 9.80 -30.61 -8.15
CA ALA A 300 10.65 -30.07 -9.19
C ALA A 300 10.49 -30.88 -10.48
N ALA A 301 10.17 -30.21 -11.58
CA ALA A 301 10.12 -30.86 -12.88
C ALA A 301 11.51 -31.43 -13.25
N SER A 302 11.53 -32.46 -14.10
CA SER A 302 12.76 -32.99 -14.72
C SER A 302 13.60 -31.88 -15.38
N ASN A 303 14.92 -32.01 -15.40
CA ASN A 303 15.83 -30.99 -15.93
C ASN A 303 15.69 -29.60 -15.25
N SER A 304 15.44 -29.59 -13.94
CA SER A 304 15.29 -28.37 -13.14
C SER A 304 16.32 -28.35 -12.01
N THR A 305 17.15 -27.30 -12.00
CA THR A 305 18.18 -27.11 -10.98
C THR A 305 18.07 -25.73 -10.36
N GLY A 306 18.51 -25.58 -9.11
CA GLY A 306 18.73 -24.31 -8.42
C GLY A 306 17.84 -24.10 -7.21
N GLU A 307 17.83 -22.86 -6.71
CA GLU A 307 17.15 -22.44 -5.48
C GLU A 307 15.65 -22.75 -5.52
N ILE A 308 15.15 -23.32 -4.42
CA ILE A 308 13.72 -23.54 -4.14
C ILE A 308 13.28 -22.90 -2.83
N GLY A 309 14.24 -22.47 -2.02
CA GLY A 309 14.00 -21.75 -0.78
C GLY A 309 15.25 -21.05 -0.27
N ARG A 310 15.05 -19.97 0.47
CA ARG A 310 16.14 -19.28 1.18
C ARG A 310 15.67 -18.65 2.47
N GLN A 311 16.62 -18.43 3.37
CA GLN A 311 16.40 -17.79 4.66
C GLN A 311 17.63 -16.96 5.05
N LEU A 312 17.41 -15.82 5.69
CA LEU A 312 18.45 -14.94 6.22
C LEU A 312 18.81 -15.36 7.65
N LEU A 313 20.09 -15.57 7.92
CA LEU A 313 20.62 -16.00 9.22
C LEU A 313 21.61 -14.98 9.78
N ASP A 314 21.71 -14.91 11.11
CA ASP A 314 22.76 -14.18 11.81
C ASP A 314 23.75 -15.17 12.44
N LEU A 315 24.92 -15.31 11.84
CA LEU A 315 25.91 -16.31 12.20
C LEU A 315 27.18 -15.64 12.72
N ARG A 316 27.68 -16.18 13.82
CA ARG A 316 29.02 -15.88 14.34
C ARG A 316 30.02 -16.90 13.79
N PRO A 317 31.34 -16.67 13.89
CA PRO A 317 32.31 -17.70 13.58
C PRO A 317 32.04 -19.00 14.35
N GLY A 318 32.11 -20.13 13.64
CA GLY A 318 31.79 -21.45 14.18
C GLY A 318 31.42 -22.49 13.12
N THR A 319 31.05 -23.68 13.59
CA THR A 319 30.59 -24.77 12.73
C THR A 319 29.10 -24.98 12.91
N TYR A 320 28.40 -25.10 11.79
CA TYR A 320 26.96 -25.23 11.69
C TYR A 320 26.59 -26.49 10.93
N ARG A 321 25.44 -27.07 11.27
CA ARG A 321 24.90 -28.28 10.65
C ARG A 321 23.48 -28.04 10.17
N LEU A 322 23.27 -28.27 8.87
CA LEU A 322 21.96 -28.42 8.25
C LEU A 322 21.60 -29.91 8.24
N VAL A 323 20.42 -30.26 8.74
CA VAL A 323 19.85 -31.61 8.65
C VAL A 323 18.66 -31.58 7.72
N VAL A 324 18.60 -32.54 6.79
CA VAL A 324 17.52 -32.71 5.82
C VAL A 324 17.05 -34.16 5.88
N ASP A 325 15.88 -34.40 6.46
CA ASP A 325 15.28 -35.73 6.54
C ASP A 325 14.01 -35.78 5.68
N GLY A 326 13.73 -36.93 5.06
CA GLY A 326 12.58 -37.09 4.17
C GLY A 326 12.63 -38.36 3.34
N ASP A 327 11.86 -38.35 2.25
CA ASP A 327 11.92 -39.39 1.23
C ASP A 327 13.34 -39.47 0.64
N ALA A 328 13.94 -40.66 0.61
CA ALA A 328 15.34 -40.84 0.22
C ALA A 328 15.65 -40.28 -1.20
N ASP A 329 14.71 -40.42 -2.13
CA ASP A 329 14.81 -39.87 -3.49
C ASP A 329 14.71 -38.34 -3.53
N THR A 330 13.99 -37.74 -2.57
CA THR A 330 13.95 -36.27 -2.43
C THR A 330 15.25 -35.77 -1.83
N VAL A 331 15.69 -36.34 -0.71
CA VAL A 331 16.89 -35.93 0.02
C VAL A 331 18.15 -36.05 -0.84
N SER A 332 18.28 -37.10 -1.66
CA SER A 332 19.45 -37.29 -2.54
C SER A 332 19.58 -36.22 -3.64
N ARG A 333 18.50 -35.52 -3.96
CA ARG A 333 18.45 -34.44 -4.97
C ARG A 333 18.49 -33.04 -4.35
N MET A 334 18.46 -32.94 -3.02
CA MET A 334 18.55 -31.66 -2.32
C MET A 334 19.98 -31.15 -2.31
N GLN A 335 20.12 -29.85 -2.53
CA GLN A 335 21.37 -29.13 -2.42
C GLN A 335 21.20 -27.95 -1.46
N ALA A 336 22.28 -27.53 -0.83
CA ALA A 336 22.28 -26.33 -0.03
C ALA A 336 23.57 -25.53 -0.22
N THR A 337 23.48 -24.24 0.07
CA THR A 337 24.64 -23.37 0.14
C THR A 337 24.45 -22.32 1.24
N LEU A 338 25.57 -21.83 1.76
CA LEU A 338 25.62 -20.78 2.76
C LEU A 338 26.50 -19.66 2.20
N GLN A 339 25.91 -18.49 1.97
CA GLN A 339 26.58 -17.36 1.32
C GLN A 339 26.46 -16.11 2.19
N CYS A 340 27.54 -15.34 2.32
CA CYS A 340 27.47 -14.03 2.95
C CYS A 340 26.46 -13.12 2.22
N ALA A 341 25.56 -12.47 2.95
CA ALA A 341 24.43 -11.75 2.39
C ALA A 341 24.83 -10.54 1.51
N ASP A 342 25.97 -9.92 1.82
CA ASP A 342 26.53 -8.78 1.08
C ASP A 342 27.49 -9.19 -0.05
N ALA A 343 27.87 -10.46 -0.13
CA ALA A 343 28.87 -10.91 -1.10
C ALA A 343 28.23 -11.23 -2.46
N GLU A 344 28.73 -10.58 -3.51
CA GLU A 344 28.41 -10.93 -4.91
C GLU A 344 29.28 -12.08 -5.38
N GLN A 345 28.99 -13.28 -4.88
CA GLN A 345 29.69 -14.51 -5.25
C GLN A 345 28.69 -15.50 -5.89
N ALA A 346 29.20 -16.33 -6.80
CA ALA A 346 28.40 -17.41 -7.36
C ALA A 346 28.10 -18.46 -6.28
N ASP A 347 26.89 -18.99 -6.30
CA ASP A 347 26.44 -20.04 -5.39
C ASP A 347 27.31 -21.29 -5.54
N ARG A 348 27.82 -21.78 -4.40
CA ARG A 348 28.55 -23.05 -4.33
C ARG A 348 27.63 -24.10 -3.72
N TRP A 349 26.78 -24.67 -4.55
CA TRP A 349 25.85 -25.72 -4.18
C TRP A 349 26.60 -26.98 -3.76
N ARG A 350 26.14 -27.61 -2.69
CA ARG A 350 26.61 -28.90 -2.19
C ARG A 350 25.40 -29.79 -1.95
N ASP A 351 25.51 -31.06 -2.33
CA ASP A 351 24.47 -32.04 -2.03
C ASP A 351 24.33 -32.15 -0.51
N THR A 352 23.08 -32.13 -0.02
CA THR A 352 22.84 -32.10 1.43
C THR A 352 23.12 -33.46 2.07
N GLY A 353 22.80 -34.55 1.36
CA GLY A 353 22.61 -35.85 2.00
C GLY A 353 21.63 -35.73 3.17
N GLU A 354 21.83 -36.53 4.22
CA GLU A 354 21.08 -36.41 5.48
C GLU A 354 21.54 -35.21 6.31
N ALA A 355 22.82 -34.85 6.23
CA ALA A 355 23.39 -33.74 6.98
C ALA A 355 24.56 -33.07 6.24
N LEU A 356 24.58 -31.74 6.31
CA LEU A 356 25.59 -30.90 5.67
C LEU A 356 26.19 -29.92 6.68
N GLU A 357 27.53 -29.91 6.77
CA GLU A 357 28.24 -28.99 7.66
C GLU A 357 28.78 -27.77 6.92
N PHE A 358 28.65 -26.60 7.55
CA PHE A 358 29.17 -25.32 7.13
C PHE A 358 30.14 -24.78 8.18
N THR A 359 31.27 -24.23 7.74
CA THR A 359 32.20 -23.52 8.62
C THR A 359 32.17 -22.04 8.27
N VAL A 360 31.81 -21.22 9.24
CA VAL A 360 31.87 -19.76 9.16
C VAL A 360 33.17 -19.34 9.86
N SER A 361 34.17 -18.93 9.08
CA SER A 361 35.47 -18.48 9.60
C SER A 361 35.66 -16.97 9.50
N ASP A 362 34.86 -16.30 8.66
CA ASP A 362 35.00 -14.87 8.39
C ASP A 362 34.31 -14.04 9.47
N THR A 363 35.04 -13.10 10.06
CA THR A 363 34.50 -12.12 11.01
C THR A 363 33.91 -10.90 10.31
N ALA A 364 34.18 -10.71 9.02
CA ALA A 364 33.70 -9.56 8.25
C ALA A 364 32.22 -9.69 7.84
N CYS A 365 31.66 -10.90 7.88
CA CYS A 365 30.26 -11.14 7.55
C CYS A 365 29.56 -11.84 8.71
N SER A 366 28.50 -11.24 9.22
CA SER A 366 27.63 -11.85 10.24
C SER A 366 26.29 -12.30 9.69
N VAL A 367 25.89 -11.82 8.50
CA VAL A 367 24.59 -12.16 7.91
C VAL A 367 24.76 -13.06 6.71
N TYR A 368 24.07 -14.19 6.71
CA TYR A 368 24.20 -15.22 5.68
C TYR A 368 22.85 -15.57 5.06
N TRP A 369 22.85 -15.84 3.77
CA TRP A 369 21.79 -16.59 3.11
C TRP A 369 22.06 -18.08 3.26
N LEU A 370 21.17 -18.78 3.97
CA LEU A 370 21.02 -20.22 3.82
C LEU A 370 20.04 -20.46 2.68
N LYS A 371 20.54 -21.05 1.59
CA LYS A 371 19.72 -21.40 0.42
C LYS A 371 19.62 -22.91 0.32
N ILE A 372 18.44 -23.38 -0.04
CA ILE A 372 18.17 -24.77 -0.40
C ILE A 372 17.73 -24.82 -1.86
N GLY A 373 18.13 -25.88 -2.54
CA GLY A 373 17.93 -26.07 -3.95
C GLY A 373 17.69 -27.54 -4.25
N VAL A 374 17.36 -27.81 -5.50
CA VAL A 374 17.22 -29.16 -6.05
C VAL A 374 18.09 -29.30 -7.28
N ASN A 375 18.50 -30.52 -7.58
CA ASN A 375 19.16 -30.87 -8.83
C ASN A 375 18.48 -32.08 -9.47
N THR A 376 17.66 -31.84 -10.51
CA THR A 376 17.01 -32.90 -11.30
C THR A 376 17.55 -32.96 -12.74
N TRP A 377 18.77 -32.43 -12.98
CA TRP A 377 19.32 -32.29 -14.34
C TRP A 377 19.53 -33.64 -15.05
N GLU A 378 19.94 -34.67 -14.31
CA GLU A 378 20.20 -36.00 -14.89
C GLU A 378 18.97 -36.91 -14.83
N ASP A 379 17.87 -36.44 -14.23
CA ASP A 379 16.68 -37.24 -14.00
C ASP A 379 15.69 -37.17 -15.16
N ARG A 380 15.14 -38.33 -15.50
CA ARG A 380 14.08 -38.46 -16.51
C ARG A 380 12.68 -38.25 -15.94
N SER A 381 12.56 -38.15 -14.63
CA SER A 381 11.29 -37.99 -13.91
C SER A 381 11.27 -36.70 -13.12
N ASP A 382 10.07 -36.17 -12.93
CA ASP A 382 9.85 -35.08 -11.99
C ASP A 382 10.09 -35.59 -10.55
N LEU A 383 10.65 -34.72 -9.70
CA LEU A 383 10.70 -34.92 -8.26
C LEU A 383 9.36 -34.46 -7.67
N ASP A 384 8.69 -35.35 -6.94
CA ASP A 384 7.55 -35.02 -6.09
C ASP A 384 7.65 -35.88 -4.83
N GLY A 385 7.96 -35.25 -3.70
CA GLY A 385 8.19 -35.95 -2.45
C GLY A 385 8.16 -35.03 -1.25
N ASN A 386 8.46 -35.59 -0.08
CA ASN A 386 8.33 -34.89 1.18
C ASN A 386 9.64 -34.88 1.97
N LEU A 387 9.90 -33.75 2.62
CA LEU A 387 10.88 -33.62 3.69
C LEU A 387 10.15 -33.64 5.03
N THR A 388 10.56 -34.49 5.94
CA THR A 388 10.01 -34.56 7.30
C THR A 388 10.71 -33.60 8.25
N ARG A 389 11.96 -33.22 7.96
CA ARG A 389 12.74 -32.29 8.78
C ARG A 389 13.65 -31.41 7.92
N LEU A 390 13.69 -30.14 8.30
CA LEU A 390 14.72 -29.20 7.88
C LEU A 390 15.17 -28.44 9.14
N SER A 391 16.43 -28.57 9.53
CA SER A 391 16.93 -27.87 10.73
C SER A 391 18.35 -27.36 10.54
N PHE A 392 18.63 -26.19 11.13
CA PHE A 392 19.95 -25.59 11.10
C PHE A 392 20.40 -25.25 12.53
N THR A 393 21.54 -25.79 12.93
CA THR A 393 22.03 -25.68 14.32
C THR A 393 23.52 -25.38 14.37
N LYS A 394 23.96 -24.71 15.43
CA LYS A 394 25.39 -24.58 15.75
C LYS A 394 25.84 -25.85 16.49
N ILE A 395 26.97 -26.43 16.09
CA ILE A 395 27.46 -27.70 16.68
C ILE A 395 28.72 -27.57 17.52
N ASN A 396 29.45 -26.45 17.42
CA ASN A 396 30.65 -26.14 18.23
C ASN A 396 30.72 -24.65 18.55
#